data_AF-A0A968MXD8-F1
#
_entry.id   AF-A0A968MXD8-F1
#
_cell.length_a   1.000
_cell.length_b   1.000
_cell.length_c   1.000
_cell.angle_alpha   90.00
_cell.angle_beta   90.00
_cell.angle_gamma   90.00
#
_symmetry.space_group_name_H-M   'P 1'
#
loop_
_entity.id
_entity.type
_entity.pdbx_description
1 polymer ?
#
loop_
_entity_poly.entity_id
_entity_poly.type
_entity_poly.pdbx_seq_one_letter_code
_entity_poly.pdbx_strand_id
1 'polypeptide(L)'
;MHFFQQLISAFHFNKHFAVGLLVFLIFSPQIFIAAYKLKEISQYDFLVSKTGREAFINADKFNFEAIQVAKQMDGKKGDIFVAGDPLIYYHSKRNQATAQNGWGLQFFIPEQWLVLKKELEKSLPCYIYIDRYYDQILNTKGIVVTKWIEKNYSLKSSDEFGRLYTNMY
;
A
#
# COMPACT_ATOMS: atom_id res chain seq x y z
N MET A 1 -3.59 33.75 23.74
CA MET A 1 -3.72 34.86 22.75
C MET A 1 -2.38 35.40 22.23
N HIS A 2 -1.25 35.18 22.91
CA HIS A 2 0.07 35.69 22.47
C HIS A 2 0.73 34.95 21.30
N PHE A 3 0.39 33.67 21.07
CA PHE A 3 1.01 32.85 20.02
C PHE A 3 0.55 33.24 18.59
N PHE A 4 -0.71 33.67 18.45
CA PHE A 4 -1.25 34.12 17.16
C PHE A 4 -0.67 35.47 16.72
N GLN A 5 -0.35 36.37 17.65
CA GLN A 5 0.30 37.65 17.33
C GLN A 5 1.76 37.47 16.90
N GLN A 6 2.49 36.50 17.46
CA GLN A 6 3.85 36.16 17.00
C GLN A 6 3.86 35.53 15.61
N LEU A 7 2.83 34.73 15.27
CA LEU A 7 2.66 34.18 13.93
C LEU A 7 2.35 35.29 12.89
N ILE A 8 1.55 36.29 13.27
CA ILE A 8 1.21 37.42 12.39
C ILE A 8 2.40 38.39 12.23
N SER A 9 3.21 38.62 13.27
CA SER A 9 4.41 39.46 13.16
C SER A 9 5.54 38.79 12.39
N ALA A 10 5.62 37.46 12.41
CA ALA A 10 6.50 36.69 11.51
C ALA A 10 6.05 36.79 10.04
N PHE A 11 4.79 37.19 9.78
CA PHE A 11 4.22 37.39 8.45
C PHE A 11 4.39 38.82 7.89
N HIS A 12 5.23 39.67 8.49
CA HIS A 12 5.86 40.81 7.77
C HIS A 12 6.97 40.31 6.83
N PHE A 13 6.70 39.18 6.19
CA PHE A 13 7.60 38.48 5.29
C PHE A 13 7.56 39.18 3.95
N ASN A 14 8.75 39.50 3.44
CA ASN A 14 9.02 40.15 2.16
C ASN A 14 8.01 39.71 1.09
N LYS A 15 7.25 40.64 0.49
CA LYS A 15 6.16 40.32 -0.48
C LYS A 15 6.61 39.34 -1.57
N HIS A 16 7.90 39.40 -1.93
CA HIS A 16 8.54 38.49 -2.87
C HIS A 16 8.61 37.03 -2.42
N PHE A 17 8.80 36.77 -1.12
CA PHE A 17 8.79 35.42 -0.56
C PHE A 17 7.38 34.83 -0.49
N ALA A 18 6.38 35.64 -0.11
CA ALA A 18 4.99 35.21 -0.11
C ALA A 18 4.55 34.80 -1.52
N VAL A 19 4.90 35.60 -2.53
CA VAL A 19 4.66 35.27 -3.95
C VAL A 19 5.43 34.01 -4.36
N GLY A 20 6.70 33.88 -3.98
CA GLY A 20 7.52 32.70 -4.27
C GLY A 20 6.96 31.40 -3.69
N LEU A 21 6.48 31.44 -2.43
CA LEU A 21 5.82 30.32 -1.78
C LEU A 21 4.51 29.95 -2.49
N LEU A 22 3.73 30.94 -2.90
CA LEU A 22 2.44 30.75 -3.55
C LEU A 22 2.62 30.14 -4.95
N VAL A 23 3.63 30.59 -5.71
CA VAL A 23 4.05 29.97 -6.98
C VAL A 23 4.52 28.54 -6.73
N PHE A 24 5.42 28.31 -5.75
CA PHE A 24 5.90 26.97 -5.43
C PHE A 24 4.76 26.00 -5.06
N LEU A 25 3.76 26.48 -4.32
CA LEU A 25 2.57 25.71 -3.99
C LEU A 25 1.73 25.41 -5.24
N ILE A 26 1.35 26.41 -6.03
CA ILE A 26 0.52 26.22 -7.24
C ILE A 26 1.20 25.26 -8.24
N PHE A 27 2.52 25.37 -8.40
CA PHE A 27 3.30 24.51 -9.30
C PHE A 27 3.82 23.24 -8.63
N SER A 28 3.45 22.97 -7.37
CA SER A 28 3.84 21.74 -6.71
C SER A 28 3.05 20.58 -7.33
N PRO A 29 3.74 19.50 -7.79
CA PRO A 29 3.08 18.29 -8.26
C PRO A 29 2.07 17.72 -7.25
N GLN A 30 2.28 17.98 -5.96
CA GLN A 30 1.41 17.55 -4.87
C GLN A 30 0.01 18.18 -4.96
N ILE A 31 -0.12 19.45 -5.37
CA ILE A 31 -1.42 20.11 -5.51
C ILE A 31 -2.20 19.52 -6.68
N PHE A 32 -1.53 19.21 -7.80
CA PHE A 32 -2.18 18.55 -8.93
C PHE A 32 -2.71 17.17 -8.57
N ILE A 33 -1.92 16.37 -7.84
CA ILE A 33 -2.36 15.05 -7.34
C ILE A 33 -3.55 15.22 -6.38
N ALA A 34 -3.48 16.17 -5.46
CA ALA A 34 -4.56 16.45 -4.53
C ALA A 34 -5.85 16.87 -5.24
N ALA A 35 -5.77 17.78 -6.22
CA ALA A 35 -6.90 18.24 -7.00
C ALA A 35 -7.54 17.12 -7.82
N TYR A 36 -6.74 16.24 -8.41
CA TYR A 36 -7.23 15.09 -9.15
C TYR A 36 -7.99 14.12 -8.23
N LYS A 37 -7.42 13.78 -7.06
CA LYS A 37 -8.09 12.96 -6.06
C LYS A 37 -9.37 13.62 -5.53
N LEU A 38 -9.35 14.94 -5.30
CA LEU A 38 -10.53 15.67 -4.84
C LEU A 38 -11.67 15.58 -5.85
N LYS A 39 -11.35 15.73 -7.14
CA LYS A 39 -12.29 15.59 -8.24
C LYS A 39 -12.88 14.19 -8.28
N GLU A 40 -12.05 13.17 -8.11
CA GLU A 40 -12.48 11.77 -8.08
C GLU A 40 -13.43 11.49 -6.90
N ILE A 41 -13.04 11.83 -5.66
CA ILE A 41 -13.88 11.59 -4.48
C ILE A 41 -15.12 12.48 -4.40
N SER A 42 -15.13 13.64 -5.09
CA SER A 42 -16.29 14.54 -5.14
C SER A 42 -17.52 13.88 -5.77
N GLN A 43 -17.31 12.87 -6.62
CA GLN A 43 -18.37 12.08 -7.24
C GLN A 43 -19.03 11.10 -6.25
N TYR A 44 -18.47 10.96 -5.04
CA TYR A 44 -18.86 10.00 -4.03
C TYR A 44 -19.14 10.67 -2.67
N ASP A 45 -19.78 11.84 -2.67
CA ASP A 45 -20.07 12.66 -1.48
C ASP A 45 -18.83 12.95 -0.61
N PHE A 46 -17.66 13.10 -1.23
CA PHE A 46 -16.38 13.25 -0.51
C PHE A 46 -16.12 12.13 0.51
N LEU A 47 -16.70 10.95 0.30
CA LEU A 47 -16.63 9.81 1.23
C LEU A 47 -17.23 10.12 2.62
N VAL A 48 -18.03 11.18 2.76
CA VAL A 48 -18.67 11.58 4.02
C VAL A 48 -19.83 10.61 4.34
N SER A 49 -20.62 10.25 3.33
CA SER A 49 -21.73 9.32 3.48
C SER A 49 -21.27 7.86 3.45
N LYS A 50 -22.00 6.96 4.14
CA LYS A 50 -21.74 5.51 4.08
C LYS A 50 -21.90 5.00 2.64
N THR A 51 -22.96 5.42 1.97
CA THR A 51 -23.25 5.09 0.57
C THR A 51 -22.17 5.59 -0.38
N GLY A 52 -21.66 6.81 -0.17
CA GLY A 52 -20.54 7.36 -0.94
C GLY A 52 -19.25 6.56 -0.77
N ARG A 53 -18.92 6.14 0.47
CA ARG A 53 -17.79 5.22 0.72
C ARG A 53 -17.96 3.89 0.01
N GLU A 54 -19.13 3.27 0.11
CA GLU A 54 -19.41 2.00 -0.55
C GLU A 54 -19.37 2.12 -2.07
N ALA A 55 -19.92 3.20 -2.63
CA ALA A 55 -19.89 3.48 -4.06
C ALA A 55 -18.46 3.72 -4.57
N PHE A 56 -17.63 4.48 -3.83
CA PHE A 56 -16.23 4.68 -4.16
C PHE A 56 -15.45 3.36 -4.14
N ILE A 57 -15.62 2.55 -3.09
CA ILE A 57 -15.00 1.22 -3.00
C ILE A 57 -15.42 0.35 -4.20
N ASN A 58 -16.69 0.35 -4.59
CA ASN A 58 -17.17 -0.49 -5.68
C ASN A 58 -16.78 0.02 -7.08
N ALA A 59 -16.60 1.33 -7.25
CA ALA A 59 -16.25 1.94 -8.53
C ALA A 59 -14.75 2.00 -8.78
N ASP A 60 -13.95 1.90 -7.73
CA ASP A 60 -12.51 2.01 -7.84
C ASP A 60 -11.89 0.77 -8.51
N LYS A 61 -11.21 0.98 -9.64
CA LYS A 61 -10.42 -0.05 -10.33
C LYS A 61 -9.33 -0.63 -9.42
N PHE A 62 -8.86 0.11 -8.42
CA PHE A 62 -7.92 -0.41 -7.42
C PHE A 62 -8.51 -1.59 -6.63
N ASN A 63 -9.84 -1.67 -6.47
CA ASN A 63 -10.47 -2.83 -5.85
C ASN A 63 -10.56 -4.05 -6.77
N PHE A 64 -10.50 -3.89 -8.10
CA PHE A 64 -10.66 -5.04 -9.00
C PHE A 64 -9.56 -6.08 -8.79
N GLU A 65 -8.30 -5.66 -8.82
CA GLU A 65 -7.16 -6.54 -8.56
C GLU A 65 -7.27 -7.20 -7.18
N ALA A 66 -7.46 -6.39 -6.14
CA ALA A 66 -7.56 -6.90 -4.77
C ALA A 66 -8.69 -7.93 -4.60
N ILE A 67 -9.85 -7.72 -5.24
CA ILE A 67 -10.97 -8.65 -5.26
C ILE A 67 -10.62 -9.92 -6.03
N GLN A 68 -9.98 -9.82 -7.19
CA GLN A 68 -9.58 -10.99 -7.99
C GLN A 68 -8.59 -11.86 -7.23
N VAL A 69 -7.55 -11.27 -6.66
CA VAL A 69 -6.56 -11.98 -5.84
C VAL A 69 -7.25 -12.61 -4.63
N ALA A 70 -8.12 -11.88 -3.92
CA ALA A 70 -8.86 -12.40 -2.78
C ALA A 70 -9.72 -13.63 -3.12
N LYS A 71 -10.36 -13.66 -4.30
CA LYS A 71 -11.14 -14.81 -4.79
C LYS A 71 -10.27 -16.05 -5.02
N GLN A 72 -9.01 -15.88 -5.44
CA GLN A 72 -8.06 -16.97 -5.65
C GLN A 72 -7.53 -17.57 -4.33
N MET A 73 -7.73 -16.89 -3.20
CA MET A 73 -7.36 -17.38 -1.86
C MET A 73 -8.43 -18.30 -1.25
N ASP A 74 -9.01 -19.18 -2.07
CA ASP A 74 -9.95 -20.21 -1.65
C ASP A 74 -9.23 -21.49 -1.17
N GLY A 75 -9.76 -22.10 -0.12
CA GLY A 75 -9.28 -23.39 0.41
C GLY A 75 -8.68 -23.31 1.82
N LYS A 76 -7.52 -22.67 2.01
CA LYS A 76 -6.81 -22.69 3.30
C LYS A 76 -7.19 -21.49 4.17
N LYS A 77 -7.64 -21.72 5.40
CA LYS A 77 -7.83 -20.66 6.41
C LYS A 77 -6.49 -20.27 7.02
N GLY A 78 -6.34 -18.99 7.38
CA GLY A 78 -5.13 -18.47 8.02
C GLY A 78 -4.82 -17.05 7.59
N ASP A 79 -3.84 -16.47 8.29
CA ASP A 79 -3.29 -15.16 7.99
C ASP A 79 -2.43 -15.23 6.72
N ILE A 80 -2.30 -14.08 6.05
CA ILE A 80 -1.60 -13.99 4.76
C ILE A 80 -0.53 -12.91 4.82
N PHE A 81 0.37 -12.95 3.85
CA PHE A 81 1.29 -11.84 3.60
C PHE A 81 1.06 -11.29 2.20
N VAL A 82 1.01 -9.97 2.09
CA VAL A 82 0.76 -9.24 0.84
C VAL A 82 1.88 -8.23 0.65
N ALA A 83 2.72 -8.46 -0.35
CA ALA A 83 3.64 -7.49 -0.93
C ALA A 83 2.94 -6.80 -2.10
N GLY A 84 2.14 -5.78 -1.82
CA GLY A 84 1.18 -5.21 -2.77
C GLY A 84 0.15 -4.32 -2.08
N ASP A 85 -1.04 -4.23 -2.66
CA ASP A 85 -2.16 -3.45 -2.13
C ASP A 85 -2.73 -4.07 -0.83
N PRO A 86 -2.74 -3.34 0.30
CA PRO A 86 -3.31 -3.82 1.56
C PRO A 86 -4.82 -4.11 1.51
N LEU A 87 -5.56 -3.63 0.50
CA LEU A 87 -6.99 -3.94 0.33
C LEU A 87 -7.24 -5.44 0.12
N ILE A 88 -6.23 -6.22 -0.30
CA ILE A 88 -6.32 -7.68 -0.41
C ILE A 88 -6.67 -8.30 0.96
N TYR A 89 -6.14 -7.80 2.07
CA TYR A 89 -6.50 -8.29 3.41
C TYR A 89 -7.99 -8.10 3.70
N TYR A 90 -8.52 -6.92 3.36
CA TYR A 90 -9.93 -6.58 3.56
C TYR A 90 -10.84 -7.48 2.72
N HIS A 91 -10.58 -7.62 1.42
CA HIS A 91 -11.42 -8.40 0.51
C HIS A 91 -11.33 -9.90 0.75
N SER A 92 -10.16 -10.40 1.16
CA SER A 92 -9.98 -11.81 1.52
C SER A 92 -10.50 -12.14 2.93
N LYS A 93 -10.84 -11.13 3.75
CA LYS A 93 -11.23 -11.25 5.16
C LYS A 93 -10.18 -11.98 6.00
N ARG A 94 -8.90 -11.65 5.78
CA ARG A 94 -7.74 -12.28 6.43
C ARG A 94 -6.85 -11.23 7.08
N ASN A 95 -6.16 -11.62 8.14
CA ASN A 95 -5.21 -10.73 8.80
C ASN A 95 -3.84 -10.81 8.15
N GLN A 96 -3.03 -9.80 8.46
CA GLN A 96 -1.61 -9.77 8.11
C GLN A 96 -0.82 -10.69 9.04
N ALA A 97 0.00 -11.57 8.45
CA ALA A 97 0.79 -12.56 9.16
C ALA A 97 2.09 -12.00 9.78
N THR A 98 2.50 -10.79 9.40
CA THR A 98 3.77 -10.15 9.80
C THR A 98 3.50 -8.81 10.45
N ALA A 99 4.43 -8.29 11.25
CA ALA A 99 4.31 -6.92 11.78
C ALA A 99 4.70 -5.90 10.69
N GLN A 100 5.69 -6.26 9.88
CA GLN A 100 6.08 -5.47 8.71
C GLN A 100 5.03 -5.65 7.60
N ASN A 101 4.44 -4.54 7.14
CA ASN A 101 3.58 -4.59 5.97
C ASN A 101 4.42 -4.77 4.70
N GLY A 102 3.84 -5.37 3.67
CA GLY A 102 4.49 -5.53 2.37
C GLY A 102 4.30 -4.31 1.45
N TRP A 103 3.83 -3.18 1.97
CA TRP A 103 3.69 -1.94 1.21
C TRP A 103 4.90 -1.03 1.49
N GLY A 104 5.68 -0.70 0.46
CA GLY A 104 6.88 0.12 0.65
C GLY A 104 8.18 -0.67 0.83
N LEU A 105 8.21 -1.94 0.40
CA LEU A 105 9.42 -2.77 0.45
C LEU A 105 10.64 -2.14 -0.28
N GLN A 106 10.42 -1.23 -1.24
CA GLN A 106 11.49 -0.49 -1.91
C GLN A 106 12.37 0.33 -0.95
N PHE A 107 11.81 0.71 0.22
CA PHE A 107 12.47 1.50 1.26
C PHE A 107 13.12 0.66 2.35
N PHE A 108 13.03 -0.67 2.28
CA PHE A 108 13.62 -1.53 3.30
C PHE A 108 15.15 -1.44 3.28
N ILE A 109 15.72 -1.33 4.48
CA ILE A 109 17.15 -1.54 4.71
C ILE A 109 17.47 -3.04 4.81
N PRO A 110 18.73 -3.48 4.61
CA PRO A 110 19.11 -4.89 4.61
C PRO A 110 18.61 -5.69 5.82
N GLU A 111 18.66 -5.11 7.02
CA GLU A 111 18.25 -5.74 8.27
C GLU A 111 16.74 -6.02 8.30
N GLN A 112 15.93 -5.15 7.69
CA GLN A 112 14.47 -5.33 7.64
C GLN A 112 14.09 -6.53 6.78
N TRP A 113 14.86 -6.87 5.74
CA TRP A 113 14.63 -8.09 4.95
C TRP A 113 14.87 -9.37 5.77
N LEU A 114 15.87 -9.36 6.65
CA LEU A 114 16.15 -10.47 7.56
C LEU A 114 15.06 -10.60 8.62
N VAL A 115 14.54 -9.48 9.12
CA VAL A 115 13.39 -9.46 10.04
C VAL A 115 12.15 -10.02 9.34
N LEU A 116 11.83 -9.53 8.13
CA LEU A 116 10.69 -10.01 7.35
C LEU A 116 10.74 -11.52 7.14
N LYS A 117 11.91 -12.04 6.73
CA LYS A 117 12.12 -13.49 6.57
C LYS A 117 11.80 -14.24 7.88
N LYS A 118 12.31 -13.77 9.02
CA LYS A 118 12.05 -14.41 10.33
C LYS A 118 10.58 -14.35 10.73
N GLU A 119 9.90 -13.24 10.44
CA GLU A 119 8.47 -13.11 10.69
C GLU A 119 7.67 -14.11 9.85
N LEU A 120 7.98 -14.22 8.56
CA LEU A 120 7.35 -15.19 7.65
C LEU A 120 7.64 -16.65 8.06
N GLU A 121 8.87 -16.96 8.49
CA GLU A 121 9.26 -18.27 9.03
C GLU A 121 8.46 -18.65 10.27
N LYS A 122 8.16 -17.66 11.12
CA LYS A 122 7.42 -17.86 12.36
C LYS A 122 5.92 -17.95 12.14
N SER A 123 5.37 -17.07 11.30
CA SER A 123 3.91 -16.97 11.11
C SER A 123 3.36 -17.96 10.10
N LEU A 124 4.21 -18.44 9.17
CA LEU A 124 3.84 -19.42 8.14
C LEU A 124 2.51 -19.06 7.45
N PRO A 125 2.40 -17.87 6.83
CA PRO A 125 1.15 -17.42 6.22
C PRO A 125 0.58 -18.47 5.27
N CYS A 126 -0.74 -18.64 5.22
CA CYS A 126 -1.32 -19.66 4.36
C CYS A 126 -1.20 -19.29 2.87
N TYR A 127 -1.21 -17.99 2.57
CA TYR A 127 -0.92 -17.43 1.25
C TYR A 127 0.08 -16.29 1.33
N ILE A 128 0.92 -16.19 0.31
CA ILE A 128 1.79 -15.05 0.07
C ILE A 128 1.47 -14.49 -1.31
N TYR A 129 1.05 -13.23 -1.37
CA TYR A 129 0.85 -12.53 -2.62
C TYR A 129 2.00 -11.53 -2.87
N ILE A 130 2.50 -11.51 -4.09
CA ILE A 130 3.56 -10.61 -4.55
C ILE A 130 3.06 -9.92 -5.82
N ASP A 131 2.75 -8.63 -5.72
CA ASP A 131 2.45 -7.76 -6.85
C ASP A 131 3.66 -7.65 -7.78
N ARG A 132 3.41 -7.58 -9.08
CA ARG A 132 4.43 -7.48 -10.14
C ARG A 132 5.46 -6.36 -9.91
N TYR A 133 5.06 -5.25 -9.30
CA TYR A 133 5.94 -4.14 -8.97
C TYR A 133 7.00 -4.53 -7.94
N TYR A 134 6.64 -5.39 -6.99
CA TYR A 134 7.55 -5.87 -5.95
C TYR A 134 8.42 -7.02 -6.41
N ASP A 135 8.12 -7.64 -7.55
CA ASP A 135 8.88 -8.78 -8.07
C ASP A 135 10.37 -8.44 -8.25
N GLN A 136 10.65 -7.32 -8.91
CA GLN A 136 12.01 -6.85 -9.11
C GLN A 136 12.70 -6.48 -7.79
N ILE A 137 11.96 -5.87 -6.85
CA ILE A 137 12.51 -5.45 -5.56
C ILE A 137 12.90 -6.68 -4.73
N LEU A 138 12.06 -7.70 -4.70
CA LEU A 138 12.31 -8.95 -4.00
C LEU A 138 13.48 -9.72 -4.63
N ASN A 139 13.57 -9.76 -5.96
CA ASN A 139 14.65 -10.44 -6.67
C ASN A 139 16.01 -9.71 -6.56
N THR A 140 16.03 -8.41 -6.28
CA THR A 140 17.27 -7.61 -6.20
C THR A 140 17.71 -7.32 -4.76
N LYS A 141 16.80 -6.89 -3.89
CA LYS A 141 17.09 -6.52 -2.49
C LYS A 141 16.64 -7.59 -1.49
N GLY A 142 15.49 -8.21 -1.76
CA GLY A 142 14.84 -9.19 -0.89
C GLY A 142 15.21 -10.65 -1.12
N ILE A 143 16.38 -10.95 -1.71
CA ILE A 143 16.71 -12.29 -2.22
C ILE A 143 16.58 -13.40 -1.16
N VAL A 144 16.83 -13.08 0.11
CA VAL A 144 16.69 -14.02 1.24
C VAL A 144 15.23 -14.40 1.49
N VAL A 145 14.30 -13.48 1.27
CA VAL A 145 12.85 -13.71 1.36
C VAL A 145 12.40 -14.51 0.14
N THR A 146 12.80 -14.12 -1.08
CA THR A 146 12.41 -14.85 -2.31
C THR A 146 12.83 -16.31 -2.25
N LYS A 147 14.10 -16.60 -1.93
CA LYS A 147 14.59 -17.98 -1.81
C LYS A 147 13.84 -18.79 -0.76
N TRP A 148 13.42 -18.14 0.32
CA TRP A 148 12.63 -18.79 1.35
C TRP A 148 11.21 -19.10 0.86
N ILE A 149 10.55 -18.17 0.16
CA ILE A 149 9.21 -18.38 -0.41
C ILE A 149 9.27 -19.56 -1.41
N GLU A 150 10.20 -19.52 -2.37
CA GLU A 150 10.36 -20.55 -3.40
C GLU A 150 10.64 -21.94 -2.83
N LYS A 151 11.28 -22.02 -1.67
CA LYS A 151 11.58 -23.28 -0.99
C LYS A 151 10.36 -23.86 -0.24
N ASN A 152 9.49 -23.01 0.33
CA ASN A 152 8.46 -23.44 1.28
C ASN A 152 7.02 -23.33 0.73
N TYR A 153 6.84 -22.66 -0.41
CA TYR A 153 5.53 -22.40 -1.00
C TYR A 153 5.47 -22.87 -2.45
N SER A 154 4.31 -23.33 -2.88
CA SER A 154 4.02 -23.60 -4.28
C SER A 154 3.35 -22.38 -4.92
N LEU A 155 3.73 -22.08 -6.16
CA LEU A 155 3.01 -21.09 -6.97
C LEU A 155 1.59 -21.61 -7.26
N LYS A 156 0.57 -20.91 -6.77
CA LYS A 156 -0.85 -21.22 -7.03
C LYS A 156 -1.34 -20.56 -8.31
N SER A 157 -0.95 -19.31 -8.55
CA SER A 157 -1.29 -18.57 -9.76
C SER A 157 -0.25 -17.50 -10.06
N SER A 158 -0.15 -17.13 -11.33
CA SER A 158 0.65 -16.02 -11.83
C SER A 158 -0.11 -15.38 -12.98
N ASP A 159 -0.38 -14.09 -12.87
CA ASP A 159 -1.12 -13.32 -13.86
C ASP A 159 -0.49 -11.94 -14.09
N GLU A 160 -1.21 -11.04 -14.75
CA GLU A 160 -0.72 -9.69 -15.05
C GLU A 160 -0.59 -8.79 -13.82
N PHE A 161 -1.19 -9.17 -12.68
CA PHE A 161 -1.16 -8.43 -11.42
C PHE A 161 0.01 -8.89 -10.56
N GLY A 162 0.24 -10.20 -10.48
CA GLY A 162 1.34 -10.72 -9.67
C GLY A 162 1.36 -12.24 -9.53
N ARG A 163 2.02 -12.69 -8.46
CA ARG A 163 2.23 -14.10 -8.14
C ARG A 163 1.60 -14.41 -6.79
N LEU A 164 0.72 -15.42 -6.75
CA LEU A 164 0.13 -15.95 -5.53
C LEU A 164 0.75 -17.30 -5.20
N TYR A 165 1.28 -17.40 -3.98
CA TYR A 165 1.89 -18.59 -3.43
C TYR A 165 1.00 -19.17 -2.33
N THR A 166 0.95 -20.49 -2.23
CA THR A 166 0.25 -21.23 -1.17
C THR A 166 1.23 -22.11 -0.42
N ASN A 167 1.08 -22.19 0.91
CA ASN A 167 1.91 -23.08 1.72
C ASN A 167 1.67 -24.55 1.30
N MET A 168 2.74 -25.35 1.21
CA MET A 168 2.68 -26.77 0.82
C MET A 168 2.09 -27.68 1.92
N TYR A 169 2.12 -27.22 3.18
CA TYR A 169 1.64 -27.97 4.34
C TYR A 169 0.20 -27.58 4.72
#